data_AF-A0A2K5QUM3-F1
#
_entry.id   AF-A0A2K5QUM3-F1
#
_cell.length_a   1.000
_cell.length_b   1.000
_cell.length_c   1.000
_cell.angle_alpha   90.00
_cell.angle_beta   90.00
_cell.angle_gamma   90.00
#
_symmetry.space_group_name_H-M   'P 1'
#
loop_
_entity.id
_entity.type
_entity.pdbx_description
1 polymer ?
#
loop_
_entity_poly.entity_id
_entity_poly.type
_entity_poly.pdbx_seq_one_letter_code
_entity_poly.pdbx_strand_id
1 'polypeptide(L)'
;MFTGWMHSGYPIMCHLESVQELINETSMRSRGVWGPIHELGHNQQQDGWEFRPHTTEATCNLWSVYVHETVLGIPRAKAHEALSPPERKRRIKDHLRKGAPLCDWNVWTALETYLQLQEAFGWEPFTQLFAEYQTLSRLPKGKTGRMNLWVKKFSQRVKKNLVPFFEAWGWPVQKEVADSLASLPEWQENPMQVYLCAKK
;
A
#
# COMPACT_ATOMS: atom_id res chain seq x y z
N MET A 1 19.75 -0.79 13.72
CA MET A 1 20.61 -0.81 12.51
C MET A 1 20.23 -2.05 11.72
N PHE A 2 19.49 -1.91 10.63
CA PHE A 2 19.46 -2.96 9.60
C PHE A 2 20.70 -2.71 8.75
N THR A 3 21.74 -3.53 8.95
CA THR A 3 22.81 -3.66 7.96
C THR A 3 22.17 -4.33 6.73
N GLY A 4 21.67 -3.52 5.80
CA GLY A 4 20.82 -3.96 4.69
C GLY A 4 21.53 -4.97 3.79
N TRP A 5 20.86 -6.11 3.57
CA TRP A 5 21.29 -7.16 2.64
C TRP A 5 21.35 -6.66 1.19
N MET A 6 20.55 -5.63 0.89
CA MET A 6 20.52 -4.84 -0.34
C MET A 6 20.14 -3.40 0.02
N HIS A 7 20.40 -2.44 -0.87
CA HIS A 7 19.82 -1.10 -0.77
C HIS A 7 19.53 -0.51 -2.15
N SER A 8 18.54 0.39 -2.19
CA SER A 8 18.21 1.19 -3.37
C SER A 8 18.90 2.56 -3.40
N GLY A 9 18.89 3.24 -4.54
CA GLY A 9 19.56 4.52 -4.77
C GLY A 9 20.46 4.53 -6.01
N TYR A 10 21.33 5.53 -6.12
CA TYR A 10 22.39 5.57 -7.13
C TYR A 10 23.76 5.47 -6.42
N PRO A 11 24.42 4.30 -6.40
CA PRO A 11 24.05 3.03 -7.06
C PRO A 11 23.01 2.19 -6.28
N ILE A 12 22.38 1.24 -6.98
CA ILE A 12 21.70 0.09 -6.35
C ILE A 12 22.80 -0.91 -5.99
N MET A 13 22.87 -1.35 -4.73
CA MET A 13 23.86 -2.36 -4.30
C MET A 13 23.18 -3.55 -3.64
N CYS A 14 23.80 -4.72 -3.81
CA CYS A 14 23.37 -5.96 -3.19
C CYS A 14 24.57 -6.73 -2.64
N HIS A 15 24.35 -7.49 -1.57
CA HIS A 15 25.35 -8.44 -1.11
C HIS A 15 25.62 -9.49 -2.18
N LEU A 16 26.86 -9.99 -2.30
CA LEU A 16 27.22 -10.97 -3.35
C LEU A 16 26.41 -12.26 -3.25
N GLU A 17 26.00 -12.65 -2.04
CA GLU A 17 25.14 -13.82 -1.80
C GLU A 17 23.75 -13.64 -2.45
N SER A 18 23.29 -12.39 -2.61
CA SER A 18 22.05 -11.99 -3.27
C SER A 18 22.06 -12.17 -4.78
N VAL A 19 23.25 -12.27 -5.39
CA VAL A 19 23.41 -12.36 -6.84
C VAL A 19 22.72 -13.61 -7.38
N GLN A 20 22.75 -14.73 -6.64
CA GLN A 20 22.11 -15.98 -7.09
C GLN A 20 20.60 -15.84 -7.27
N GLU A 21 19.94 -15.00 -6.47
CA GLU A 21 18.52 -14.70 -6.61
C GLU A 21 18.21 -13.84 -7.84
N LEU A 22 19.19 -13.05 -8.31
CA LEU A 22 19.04 -12.09 -9.40
C LEU A 22 19.40 -12.64 -10.78
N ILE A 23 20.27 -13.66 -10.86
CA ILE A 23 20.77 -14.18 -12.14
C ILE A 23 20.06 -15.45 -12.62
N ASN A 24 19.19 -16.04 -11.79
CA ASN A 24 18.50 -17.28 -12.10
C ASN A 24 17.02 -17.03 -12.41
N GLU A 25 16.70 -16.82 -13.68
CA GLU A 25 15.32 -16.57 -14.15
C GLU A 25 14.33 -17.66 -13.70
N THR A 26 14.73 -18.94 -13.83
CA THR A 26 13.89 -20.07 -13.44
C THR A 26 13.54 -20.04 -11.95
N SER A 27 14.51 -19.68 -11.10
CA SER A 27 14.27 -19.49 -9.67
C SER A 27 13.35 -18.30 -9.41
N MET A 28 13.59 -17.15 -10.05
CA MET A 28 12.76 -15.95 -9.89
C MET A 28 11.30 -16.21 -10.27
N ARG A 29 11.06 -16.90 -11.39
CA ARG A 29 9.70 -17.23 -11.85
C ARG A 29 8.99 -18.28 -10.98
N SER A 30 9.74 -19.15 -10.31
CA SER A 30 9.14 -20.23 -9.50
C SER A 30 8.93 -19.83 -8.03
N ARG A 31 9.86 -19.07 -7.45
CA ARG A 31 9.88 -18.75 -6.01
C ARG A 31 9.65 -17.27 -5.71
N GLY A 32 9.77 -16.39 -6.70
CA GLY A 32 9.76 -14.95 -6.49
C GLY A 32 11.12 -14.41 -6.12
N VAL A 33 11.20 -13.08 -6.01
CA VAL A 33 12.44 -12.34 -5.74
C VAL A 33 12.10 -11.07 -4.94
N TRP A 34 11.52 -11.28 -3.76
CA TRP A 34 10.92 -10.22 -2.94
C TRP A 34 11.93 -9.15 -2.50
N GLY A 35 13.06 -9.55 -1.92
CA GLY A 35 14.08 -8.64 -1.39
C GLY A 35 14.57 -7.64 -2.44
N PRO A 36 15.06 -8.10 -3.60
CA PRO A 36 15.48 -7.18 -4.65
C PRO A 36 14.38 -6.25 -5.17
N ILE A 37 13.16 -6.76 -5.36
CA ILE A 37 12.06 -5.91 -5.85
C ILE A 37 11.64 -4.90 -4.77
N HIS A 38 11.70 -5.25 -3.49
CA HIS A 38 11.43 -4.33 -2.38
C HIS A 38 12.37 -3.12 -2.42
N GLU A 39 13.67 -3.35 -2.60
CA GLU A 39 14.63 -2.26 -2.77
C GLU A 39 14.33 -1.43 -4.02
N LEU A 40 14.06 -2.06 -5.16
CA LEU A 40 13.66 -1.31 -6.37
C LEU A 40 12.36 -0.53 -6.16
N GLY A 41 11.46 -1.02 -5.31
CA GLY A 41 10.24 -0.36 -4.89
C GLY A 41 10.50 0.97 -4.17
N HIS A 42 11.58 1.06 -3.38
CA HIS A 42 11.98 2.34 -2.78
C HIS A 42 12.34 3.41 -3.82
N ASN A 43 12.92 3.03 -4.96
CA ASN A 43 13.20 3.97 -6.05
C ASN A 43 11.93 4.50 -6.74
N GLN A 44 10.80 3.80 -6.61
CA GLN A 44 9.52 4.20 -7.19
C GLN A 44 8.67 5.04 -6.23
N GLN A 45 9.11 5.24 -5.00
CA GLN A 45 8.44 6.12 -4.04
C GLN A 45 8.69 7.59 -4.41
N GLN A 46 7.64 8.41 -4.28
CA GLN A 46 7.71 9.85 -4.53
C GLN A 46 6.98 10.60 -3.43
N ASP A 47 7.48 11.78 -3.07
CA ASP A 47 6.93 12.59 -1.99
C ASP A 47 5.44 12.93 -2.17
N GLY A 48 4.91 12.88 -3.39
CA GLY A 48 3.51 13.11 -3.70
C GLY A 48 2.53 12.18 -2.98
N TRP A 49 2.88 10.89 -2.88
CA TRP A 49 2.03 9.85 -2.31
C TRP A 49 2.63 9.15 -1.08
N GLU A 50 3.80 9.59 -0.62
CA GLU A 50 4.42 9.10 0.60
C GLU A 50 3.97 9.88 1.85
N PHE A 51 3.62 9.15 2.91
CA PHE A 51 3.21 9.64 4.23
C PHE A 51 4.24 9.23 5.30
N ARG A 52 5.50 9.62 5.09
CA ARG A 52 6.62 9.26 5.99
C ARG A 52 6.30 9.59 7.48
N PRO A 53 6.64 8.70 8.43
CA PRO A 53 7.38 7.44 8.25
C PRO A 53 6.50 6.22 7.94
N HIS A 54 5.17 6.37 7.83
CA HIS A 54 4.25 5.23 7.79
C HIS A 54 4.39 4.37 6.54
N THR A 55 4.55 5.01 5.38
CA THR A 55 4.49 4.37 4.07
C THR A 55 5.84 3.94 3.52
N THR A 56 6.96 4.37 4.11
CA THR A 56 8.31 4.10 3.59
C THR A 56 8.53 2.61 3.33
N GLU A 57 8.11 1.75 4.24
CA GLU A 57 8.21 0.30 4.10
C GLU A 57 6.91 -0.36 3.62
N ALA A 58 5.88 0.42 3.33
CA ALA A 58 4.58 -0.08 2.90
C ALA A 58 4.42 0.04 1.38
N THR A 59 4.62 1.23 0.83
CA THR A 59 4.42 1.47 -0.61
C THR A 59 5.58 0.92 -1.44
N CYS A 60 6.80 0.76 -0.90
CA CYS A 60 7.84 -0.03 -1.57
C CYS A 60 7.39 -1.48 -1.77
N ASN A 61 6.76 -2.08 -0.75
CA ASN A 61 6.18 -3.42 -0.83
C ASN A 61 4.98 -3.50 -1.77
N LEU A 62 4.26 -2.40 -2.02
CA LEU A 62 3.18 -2.38 -3.02
C LEU A 62 3.74 -2.70 -4.43
N TRP A 63 4.94 -2.20 -4.75
CA TRP A 63 5.64 -2.56 -6.00
C TRP A 63 6.09 -4.02 -6.01
N SER A 64 6.56 -4.55 -4.87
CA SER A 64 6.85 -5.97 -4.73
C SER A 64 5.64 -6.83 -5.05
N VAL A 65 4.46 -6.48 -4.51
CA VAL A 65 3.22 -7.19 -4.84
C VAL A 65 2.89 -7.06 -6.33
N TYR A 66 2.96 -5.85 -6.89
CA TYR A 66 2.67 -5.61 -8.32
C TYR A 66 3.51 -6.50 -9.24
N VAL A 67 4.83 -6.54 -9.06
CA VAL A 67 5.73 -7.32 -9.92
C VAL A 67 5.48 -8.82 -9.75
N HIS A 68 5.28 -9.31 -8.53
CA HIS A 68 5.01 -10.72 -8.31
C HIS A 68 3.73 -11.15 -9.00
N GLU A 69 2.66 -10.37 -8.91
CA GLU A 69 1.38 -10.73 -9.51
C GLU A 69 1.35 -10.56 -11.03
N THR A 70 1.91 -9.46 -11.54
CA THR A 70 1.73 -9.08 -12.96
C THR A 70 2.85 -9.54 -13.87
N VAL A 71 4.08 -9.68 -13.36
CA VAL A 71 5.26 -10.04 -14.15
C VAL A 71 5.64 -11.50 -13.90
N LEU A 72 5.66 -11.94 -12.64
CA LEU A 72 6.07 -13.29 -12.28
C LEU A 72 4.89 -14.28 -12.26
N GLY A 73 3.65 -13.80 -12.22
CA GLY A 73 2.46 -14.65 -12.11
C GLY A 73 2.36 -15.38 -10.77
N ILE A 74 3.05 -14.88 -9.74
CA ILE A 74 3.08 -15.43 -8.38
C ILE A 74 2.00 -14.73 -7.55
N PRO A 75 0.99 -15.47 -7.03
CA PRO A 75 -0.01 -14.89 -6.15
C PRO A 75 0.65 -14.30 -4.89
N ARG A 76 0.20 -13.12 -4.44
CA ARG A 76 0.78 -12.44 -3.26
C ARG A 76 0.92 -13.32 -2.01
N ALA A 77 -0.04 -14.21 -1.80
CA ALA A 77 -0.06 -15.15 -0.66
C ALA A 77 1.12 -16.14 -0.67
N LYS A 78 1.78 -16.31 -1.82
CA LYS A 78 2.99 -17.11 -2.01
C LYS A 78 4.25 -16.27 -2.21
N ALA A 79 4.10 -14.95 -2.42
CA ALA A 79 5.22 -14.05 -2.66
C ALA A 79 5.97 -13.67 -1.38
N HIS A 80 5.26 -13.58 -0.25
CA HIS A 80 5.86 -13.28 1.05
C HIS A 80 5.00 -13.83 2.21
N GLU A 81 5.61 -14.37 3.26
CA GLU A 81 4.89 -14.98 4.39
C GLU A 81 3.88 -14.04 5.07
N ALA A 82 4.27 -12.77 5.22
CA ALA A 82 3.44 -11.71 5.80
C ALA A 82 2.17 -11.41 5.00
N LEU A 83 2.09 -11.87 3.74
CA LEU A 83 0.93 -11.71 2.86
C LEU A 83 0.03 -12.95 2.82
N SER A 84 0.33 -13.98 3.61
CA SER A 84 -0.57 -15.12 3.75
C SER A 84 -1.91 -14.66 4.36
N PRO A 85 -3.06 -15.20 3.89
CA PRO A 85 -4.37 -14.82 4.41
C PRO A 85 -4.53 -14.81 5.93
N PRO A 86 -4.03 -15.80 6.71
CA PRO A 86 -4.15 -15.76 8.17
C PRO A 86 -3.39 -14.59 8.80
N GLU A 87 -2.17 -14.30 8.33
CA GLU A 87 -1.34 -13.22 8.84
C GLU A 87 -1.97 -11.85 8.58
N ARG A 88 -2.48 -11.64 7.36
CA ARG A 88 -3.19 -10.41 6.98
C ARG A 88 -4.45 -10.20 7.82
N LYS A 89 -5.27 -11.24 7.98
CA LYS A 89 -6.48 -11.19 8.83
C LYS A 89 -6.14 -10.90 10.30
N ARG A 90 -5.09 -11.50 10.84
CA ARG A 90 -4.63 -11.24 12.22
C ARG A 90 -4.21 -9.78 12.38
N ARG A 91 -3.42 -9.27 11.45
CA ARG A 91 -2.92 -7.88 11.45
C ARG A 91 -4.05 -6.84 11.46
N ILE A 92 -5.05 -7.01 10.58
CA ILE A 92 -6.23 -6.12 10.53
C ILE A 92 -6.96 -6.14 11.87
N LYS A 93 -7.23 -7.33 12.42
CA LYS A 93 -7.91 -7.48 13.72
C LYS A 93 -7.13 -6.83 14.85
N ASP A 94 -5.81 -7.02 14.90
CA ASP A 94 -4.95 -6.48 15.95
C ASP A 94 -4.92 -4.95 15.92
N HIS A 95 -4.79 -4.36 14.74
CA HIS A 95 -4.84 -2.92 14.56
C HIS A 95 -6.20 -2.34 14.98
N LEU A 96 -7.29 -2.94 14.52
CA LEU A 96 -8.65 -2.51 14.89
C LEU A 96 -8.93 -2.68 16.39
N ARG A 97 -8.43 -3.75 17.03
CA ARG A 97 -8.61 -3.99 18.47
C ARG A 97 -7.98 -2.88 19.32
N LYS A 98 -6.89 -2.27 18.86
CA LYS A 98 -6.25 -1.12 19.50
C LYS A 98 -6.95 0.23 19.21
N GLY A 99 -8.04 0.22 18.44
CA GLY A 99 -8.75 1.43 18.02
C GLY A 99 -8.18 2.08 16.75
N ALA A 100 -7.50 1.30 15.90
CA ALA A 100 -6.86 1.78 14.66
C ALA A 100 -5.95 3.01 14.86
N PRO A 101 -5.01 3.00 15.83
CA PRO A 101 -4.19 4.17 16.09
C PRO A 101 -3.23 4.40 14.92
N LEU A 102 -3.25 5.61 14.35
CA LEU A 102 -2.44 5.95 13.17
C LEU A 102 -0.93 5.76 13.40
N CYS A 103 -0.43 5.89 14.65
CA CYS A 103 0.97 5.62 14.97
C CYS A 103 1.39 4.15 14.72
N ASP A 104 0.46 3.19 14.86
CA ASP A 104 0.68 1.77 14.58
C ASP A 104 0.40 1.41 13.11
N TRP A 105 -0.10 2.34 12.30
CA TRP A 105 -0.30 2.18 10.86
C TRP A 105 1.04 2.34 10.15
N ASN A 106 1.84 1.27 10.10
CA ASN A 106 3.17 1.25 9.49
C ASN A 106 3.46 -0.08 8.77
N VAL A 107 4.45 -0.08 7.86
CA VAL A 107 4.97 -1.27 7.15
C VAL A 107 3.82 -2.14 6.59
N TRP A 108 3.62 -3.33 7.13
CA TRP A 108 2.61 -4.29 6.70
C TRP A 108 1.19 -3.85 7.03
N THR A 109 0.98 -3.17 8.16
CA THR A 109 -0.35 -2.68 8.55
C THR A 109 -0.78 -1.57 7.60
N ALA A 110 0.16 -0.70 7.22
CA ALA A 110 -0.10 0.33 6.23
C ALA A 110 -0.37 -0.27 4.84
N LEU A 111 0.41 -1.29 4.45
CA LEU A 111 0.25 -1.98 3.17
C LEU A 111 -1.15 -2.59 3.02
N GLU A 112 -1.76 -3.13 4.08
CA GLU A 112 -3.12 -3.72 4.01
C GLU A 112 -4.17 -2.76 3.45
N THR A 113 -4.11 -1.47 3.82
CA THR A 113 -5.03 -0.46 3.30
C THR A 113 -4.94 -0.37 1.78
N TYR A 114 -3.74 -0.42 1.20
CA TYR A 114 -3.54 -0.38 -0.24
C TYR A 114 -3.92 -1.71 -0.91
N LEU A 115 -3.64 -2.85 -0.27
CA LEU A 115 -3.98 -4.17 -0.81
C LEU A 115 -5.50 -4.38 -0.88
N GLN A 116 -6.26 -3.91 0.10
CA GLN A 116 -7.73 -3.99 0.07
C GLN A 116 -8.33 -3.12 -1.04
N LEU A 117 -7.77 -1.93 -1.27
CA LEU A 117 -8.16 -1.10 -2.42
C LEU A 117 -7.81 -1.79 -3.75
N GLN A 118 -6.63 -2.40 -3.83
CA GLN A 118 -6.21 -3.12 -5.02
C GLN A 118 -7.08 -4.36 -5.27
N GLU A 119 -7.47 -5.10 -4.24
CA GLU A 119 -8.34 -6.28 -4.37
C GLU A 119 -9.73 -5.90 -4.88
N ALA A 120 -10.22 -4.74 -4.48
CA ALA A 120 -11.55 -4.25 -4.87
C ALA A 120 -11.59 -3.58 -6.25
N PHE A 121 -10.54 -2.84 -6.61
CA PHE A 121 -10.56 -1.95 -7.78
C PHE A 121 -9.48 -2.27 -8.82
N GLY A 122 -8.61 -3.24 -8.56
CA GLY A 122 -7.51 -3.62 -9.43
C GLY A 122 -6.34 -2.62 -9.40
N TRP A 123 -5.38 -2.85 -10.30
CA TRP A 123 -4.16 -2.02 -10.41
C TRP A 123 -4.35 -0.74 -11.22
N GLU A 124 -5.31 -0.70 -12.13
CA GLU A 124 -5.52 0.44 -13.03
C GLU A 124 -5.73 1.77 -12.27
N PRO A 125 -6.56 1.87 -11.21
CA PRO A 125 -6.70 3.11 -10.45
C PRO A 125 -5.39 3.59 -9.83
N PHE A 126 -4.54 2.68 -9.36
CA PHE A 126 -3.22 3.02 -8.82
C PHE A 126 -2.31 3.58 -9.90
N THR A 127 -2.18 2.90 -11.04
CA THR A 127 -1.33 3.34 -12.15
C THR A 127 -1.75 4.71 -12.65
N GLN A 128 -3.06 4.93 -12.84
CA GLN A 128 -3.57 6.22 -13.29
C GLN A 128 -3.36 7.32 -12.24
N LEU A 129 -3.55 7.01 -10.96
CA LEU A 129 -3.34 7.96 -9.88
C LEU A 129 -1.86 8.34 -9.75
N PHE A 130 -0.94 7.39 -9.77
CA PHE A 130 0.50 7.67 -9.71
C PHE A 130 0.98 8.49 -10.91
N ALA A 131 0.48 8.21 -12.12
CA ALA A 131 0.75 9.04 -13.29
C ALA A 131 0.24 10.48 -13.10
N GLU A 132 -0.96 10.65 -12.55
CA GLU A 132 -1.51 11.97 -12.25
C GLU A 132 -0.66 12.73 -11.22
N TYR A 133 -0.21 12.06 -10.16
CA TYR A 133 0.65 12.67 -9.15
C TYR A 133 1.96 13.24 -9.71
N GLN A 134 2.52 12.62 -10.75
CA GLN A 134 3.74 13.12 -11.42
C GLN A 134 3.52 14.45 -12.15
N THR A 135 2.27 14.78 -12.48
CA THR A 135 1.91 16.04 -13.15
C THR A 135 1.45 17.15 -12.20
N LEU A 136 1.32 16.86 -10.90
CA LEU A 136 0.83 17.84 -9.94
C LEU A 136 1.89 18.91 -9.66
N SER A 137 1.57 20.16 -9.99
CA SER A 137 2.45 21.31 -9.74
C SER A 137 2.54 21.69 -8.26
N ARG A 138 1.52 21.34 -7.46
CA ARG A 138 1.45 21.66 -6.03
C ARG A 138 0.89 20.50 -5.23
N LEU A 139 1.65 20.07 -4.23
CA LEU A 139 1.23 19.09 -3.25
C LEU A 139 0.86 19.80 -1.94
N PRO A 140 -0.15 19.31 -1.20
CA PRO A 140 -0.44 19.79 0.13
C PRO A 140 0.78 19.71 1.04
N LYS A 141 0.93 20.73 1.90
CA LYS A 141 1.95 20.71 2.95
C LYS A 141 1.49 19.79 4.08
N GLY A 142 2.44 19.03 4.63
CA GLY A 142 2.20 18.14 5.75
C GLY A 142 1.44 16.85 5.38
N LYS A 143 1.52 15.89 6.30
CA LYS A 143 1.02 14.52 6.10
C LYS A 143 -0.49 14.47 5.94
N THR A 144 -1.24 15.15 6.83
CA THR A 144 -2.70 15.16 6.82
C THR A 144 -3.27 15.65 5.49
N GLY A 145 -2.70 16.72 4.92
CA GLY A 145 -3.13 17.25 3.62
C GLY A 145 -2.87 16.24 2.48
N ARG A 146 -1.74 15.54 2.50
CA ARG A 146 -1.40 14.53 1.47
C ARG A 146 -2.30 13.30 1.58
N MET A 147 -2.58 12.82 2.80
CA MET A 147 -3.53 11.73 3.04
C MET A 147 -4.93 12.10 2.55
N ASN A 148 -5.41 13.31 2.85
CA ASN A 148 -6.71 13.78 2.38
C ASN A 148 -6.77 13.96 0.87
N LEU A 149 -5.69 14.39 0.23
CA LEU A 149 -5.59 14.42 -1.23
C LEU A 149 -5.69 13.01 -1.82
N TRP A 150 -5.04 12.02 -1.21
CA TRP A 150 -5.12 10.63 -1.63
C TRP A 150 -6.55 10.09 -1.53
N VAL A 151 -7.22 10.27 -0.38
CA VAL A 151 -8.62 9.87 -0.18
C VAL A 151 -9.51 10.48 -1.26
N LYS A 152 -9.37 11.78 -1.50
CA LYS A 152 -10.14 12.50 -2.52
C LYS A 152 -9.90 11.94 -3.92
N LYS A 153 -8.64 11.90 -4.37
CA LYS A 153 -8.30 11.48 -5.73
C LYS A 153 -8.65 10.02 -5.99
N PHE A 154 -8.35 9.12 -5.04
CA PHE A 154 -8.65 7.70 -5.21
C PHE A 154 -10.17 7.46 -5.23
N SER A 155 -10.93 8.10 -4.33
CA SER A 155 -12.40 8.02 -4.32
C SER A 155 -13.03 8.49 -5.63
N GLN A 156 -12.54 9.62 -6.16
CA GLN A 156 -12.98 10.14 -7.47
C GLN A 156 -12.62 9.19 -8.61
N ARG A 157 -11.43 8.59 -8.56
CA ARG A 157 -10.94 7.63 -9.57
C ARG A 157 -11.82 6.39 -9.65
N VAL A 158 -12.19 5.81 -8.50
CA VAL A 158 -13.04 4.62 -8.44
C VAL A 158 -14.54 4.93 -8.41
N LYS A 159 -14.91 6.22 -8.39
CA LYS A 159 -16.30 6.72 -8.34
C LYS A 159 -17.10 6.16 -7.16
N LYS A 160 -16.45 6.03 -6.00
CA LYS A 160 -17.05 5.54 -4.75
C LYS A 160 -16.66 6.44 -3.59
N ASN A 161 -17.55 6.61 -2.63
CA ASN A 161 -17.20 7.25 -1.36
C ASN A 161 -16.40 6.27 -0.49
N LEU A 162 -15.08 6.49 -0.41
CA LEU A 162 -14.17 5.66 0.39
C LEU A 162 -13.90 6.23 1.79
N VAL A 163 -14.55 7.34 2.19
CA VAL A 163 -14.34 7.97 3.50
C VAL A 163 -14.50 6.95 4.64
N PRO A 164 -15.59 6.15 4.71
CA PRO A 164 -15.74 5.18 5.80
C PRO A 164 -14.63 4.12 5.85
N PHE A 165 -14.05 3.76 4.70
CA PHE A 165 -12.95 2.81 4.62
C PHE A 165 -11.67 3.39 5.21
N PHE A 166 -11.30 4.63 4.84
CA PHE A 166 -10.09 5.27 5.35
C PHE A 166 -10.21 5.61 6.85
N GLU A 167 -11.39 6.05 7.30
CA GLU A 167 -11.65 6.28 8.73
C GLU A 167 -11.55 4.99 9.55
N ALA A 168 -12.01 3.85 9.02
CA ALA A 168 -11.83 2.55 9.67
C ALA A 168 -10.36 2.12 9.83
N TRP A 169 -9.47 2.64 8.98
CA TRP A 169 -8.01 2.51 9.07
C TRP A 169 -7.34 3.59 9.93
N GLY A 170 -8.12 4.44 10.61
CA GLY A 170 -7.61 5.49 11.49
C GLY A 170 -7.06 6.72 10.77
N TRP A 171 -7.35 6.89 9.47
CA TRP A 171 -6.90 8.07 8.73
C TRP A 171 -7.67 9.33 9.18
N PRO A 172 -6.98 10.48 9.34
CA PRO A 172 -7.59 11.73 9.74
C PRO A 172 -8.26 12.42 8.53
N VAL A 173 -9.37 11.87 8.05
CA VAL A 173 -10.14 12.46 6.96
C VAL A 173 -10.77 13.76 7.44
N GLN A 174 -10.47 14.85 6.75
CA GLN A 174 -10.99 16.18 7.05
C GLN A 174 -12.43 16.30 6.56
N LYS A 175 -13.24 17.05 7.32
CA LYS A 175 -14.66 17.24 7.02
C LYS A 175 -14.88 17.78 5.61
N GLU A 176 -14.06 18.71 5.16
CA GLU A 176 -14.17 19.31 3.83
C GLU A 176 -13.97 18.27 2.71
N VAL A 177 -13.08 17.30 2.93
CA VAL A 177 -12.89 16.18 1.99
C VAL A 177 -14.07 15.22 2.05
N ALA A 178 -14.52 14.86 3.25
CA ALA A 178 -15.67 13.99 3.42
C ALA A 178 -16.94 14.55 2.75
N ASP A 179 -17.25 15.83 3.00
CA ASP A 179 -18.37 16.55 2.41
C ASP A 179 -18.26 16.60 0.88
N SER A 180 -17.04 16.81 0.34
CA SER A 180 -16.82 16.84 -1.12
C SER A 180 -17.03 15.49 -1.81
N LEU A 181 -16.98 14.39 -1.06
CA LEU A 181 -17.16 13.02 -1.56
C LEU A 181 -18.54 12.44 -1.24
N ALA A 182 -19.38 13.15 -0.47
CA ALA A 182 -20.69 12.69 -0.04
C ALA A 182 -21.68 12.46 -1.21
N SER A 183 -21.43 13.07 -2.37
CA SER A 183 -22.22 12.85 -3.59
C SER A 183 -21.86 11.56 -4.33
N LEU A 184 -20.72 10.92 -4.01
CA LEU A 184 -20.35 9.63 -4.58
C LEU A 184 -21.15 8.52 -3.89
N PRO A 185 -21.53 7.46 -4.63
CA PRO A 185 -22.22 6.32 -4.05
C PRO A 185 -21.34 5.64 -2.99
N GLU A 186 -21.97 5.19 -1.91
CA GLU A 186 -21.32 4.40 -0.86
C GLU A 186 -20.64 3.14 -1.45
N TRP A 187 -19.46 2.81 -0.92
CA TRP A 187 -18.82 1.54 -1.21
C TRP A 187 -19.40 0.43 -0.32
N GLN A 188 -20.45 -0.24 -0.83
CA GLN A 188 -21.14 -1.31 -0.12
C GLN A 188 -20.24 -2.52 0.16
N GLU A 189 -19.30 -2.81 -0.74
CA GLU A 189 -18.36 -3.93 -0.63
C GLU A 189 -17.13 -3.58 0.23
N ASN A 190 -17.20 -2.53 1.05
CA ASN A 190 -16.10 -2.13 1.94
C ASN A 190 -15.69 -3.30 2.85
N PRO A 191 -14.47 -3.86 2.68
CA PRO A 191 -14.03 -5.05 3.39
C PRO A 191 -13.83 -4.81 4.89
N MET A 192 -13.87 -3.56 5.36
CA MET A 192 -13.79 -3.24 6.79
C MET A 192 -15.11 -3.51 7.53
N GLN A 193 -16.25 -3.55 6.83
CA GLN A 193 -17.55 -3.78 7.46
C GLN A 193 -17.61 -5.11 8.24
N VAL A 194 -17.00 -6.18 7.71
CA VAL A 194 -16.98 -7.50 8.39
C VAL A 194 -16.26 -7.47 9.74
N TYR A 195 -15.32 -6.54 9.93
CA TYR A 195 -14.57 -6.38 11.18
C TYR A 195 -15.25 -5.42 12.15
N LEU A 196 -16.01 -4.44 11.64
CA LEU A 196 -16.73 -3.47 12.45
C LEU A 196 -18.05 -4.05 12.98
N CYS A 197 -18.75 -4.87 12.19
CA CYS A 197 -19.97 -5.55 12.63
C CYS A 197 -19.68 -6.60 13.72
N ALA A 198 -18.50 -7.21 13.74
CA ALA A 198 -18.10 -8.21 14.74
C ALA A 198 -17.75 -7.60 16.12
N LYS A 199 -17.83 -6.27 16.27
CA LYS A 199 -17.61 -5.55 17.55
C LYS A 199 -18.91 -5.14 18.27
N LYS A 200 -20.08 -5.43 17.69
CA LYS A 200 -21.38 -5.30 18.35
C LYS A 200 -21.78 -6.65 18.95
#